data_AF-A0A3C0ZAZ0-F1
#
_entry.id   AF-A0A3C0ZAZ0-F1
#
_cell.length_a   1.000
_cell.length_b   1.000
_cell.length_c   1.000
_cell.angle_alpha   90.00
_cell.angle_beta   90.00
_cell.angle_gamma   90.00
#
_symmetry.space_group_name_H-M   'P 1'
#
loop_
_entity.id
_entity.type
_entity.pdbx_description
1 polymer ?
#
loop_
_entity_poly.entity_id
_entity_poly.type
_entity_poly.pdbx_seq_one_letter_code
_entity_poly.pdbx_strand_id
1 'polypeptide(L)'
;MAHRIYIYNVNLRTKETYPTYLAEWNYEIPILMRPLFSANIRSKGSQLYANKEDGIARLRYFYALLADRYQLHYKKSYYEPVNNMFEFLEALPFDTLQIDGRDVFTMNAEKDVEQAKDWVEEIKMQALLFEQAVEEQSLDPLDPLVKASGYTSFLDALQTDWIDYGLGLWEEDVLKEPDPEVFEAVGKQGLKNAKGDILVEAIYDEIFEFNEQGIAVVERDGLFGYVDTSGTILIPCQYVEAFDARHINGNNYAEVEVAGKRGVLHIDTKQLSIPALYDELDWIAYGFLNARQGDSHMLLSAEGRLII
;
A
#
# COMPACT_ATOMS: atom_id res chain seq x y z
N MET A 1 15.35 -9.60 -23.35
CA MET A 1 13.98 -9.11 -23.12
C MET A 1 13.57 -9.68 -21.78
N ALA A 2 13.05 -8.88 -20.85
CA ALA A 2 12.59 -9.43 -19.58
C ALA A 2 11.31 -10.24 -19.86
N HIS A 3 11.25 -11.50 -19.44
CA HIS A 3 10.08 -12.35 -19.60
C HIS A 3 9.20 -12.17 -18.37
N ARG A 4 8.03 -11.58 -18.57
CA ARG A 4 7.16 -11.13 -17.49
C ARG A 4 5.80 -11.80 -17.52
N ILE A 5 5.17 -11.85 -16.35
CA ILE A 5 3.78 -12.21 -16.16
C ILE A 5 3.06 -10.99 -15.64
N TYR A 6 1.94 -10.63 -16.24
CA TYR A 6 1.11 -9.52 -15.79
C TYR A 6 -0.22 -10.05 -15.25
N ILE A 7 -0.66 -9.52 -14.12
CA ILE A 7 -1.92 -9.87 -13.49
C ILE A 7 -2.93 -8.73 -13.66
N TYR A 8 -4.16 -9.05 -14.02
CA TYR A 8 -5.25 -8.08 -14.16
C TYR A 8 -6.50 -8.54 -13.42
N ASN A 9 -7.32 -7.60 -12.96
CA ASN A 9 -8.71 -7.87 -12.58
C ASN A 9 -9.64 -7.49 -13.72
N VAL A 10 -10.49 -8.41 -14.17
CA VAL A 10 -11.29 -8.24 -15.38
C VAL A 10 -12.71 -8.73 -15.20
N ASN A 11 -13.65 -8.10 -15.90
CA ASN A 11 -15.02 -8.58 -16.03
C ASN A 11 -15.17 -9.32 -17.36
N LEU A 12 -15.27 -10.65 -17.34
CA LEU A 12 -15.38 -11.43 -18.57
C LEU A 12 -16.68 -11.19 -19.36
N ARG A 13 -17.70 -10.62 -18.71
CA ARG A 13 -19.02 -10.39 -19.30
C ARG A 13 -19.09 -9.03 -20.01
N THR A 14 -18.61 -7.98 -19.36
CA THR A 14 -18.60 -6.61 -19.91
C THR A 14 -17.32 -6.28 -20.68
N LYS A 15 -16.25 -7.08 -20.48
CA LYS A 15 -14.89 -6.85 -20.98
C LYS A 15 -14.21 -5.61 -20.38
N GLU A 16 -14.72 -5.13 -19.26
CA GLU A 16 -14.05 -4.11 -18.46
C GLU A 16 -12.81 -4.71 -17.79
N THR A 17 -11.77 -3.90 -17.68
CA THR A 17 -10.50 -4.26 -17.05
C THR A 17 -10.15 -3.18 -16.04
N TYR A 18 -9.60 -3.58 -14.90
CA TYR A 18 -9.06 -2.64 -13.94
C TYR A 18 -8.02 -1.75 -14.63
N PRO A 19 -7.94 -0.43 -14.34
CA PRO A 19 -7.17 0.51 -15.16
C PRO A 19 -5.70 0.16 -15.35
N THR A 20 -5.11 -0.54 -14.38
CA THR A 20 -3.71 -0.97 -14.36
C THR A 20 -3.61 -2.47 -14.12
N TYR A 21 -2.44 -3.06 -14.44
CA TYR A 21 -2.12 -4.39 -13.96
C TYR A 21 -1.89 -4.35 -12.44
N LEU A 22 -2.24 -5.43 -11.76
CA LEU A 22 -2.13 -5.56 -10.30
C LEU A 22 -0.73 -5.96 -9.85
N ALA A 23 0.00 -6.68 -10.71
CA ALA A 23 1.33 -7.19 -10.44
C ALA A 23 2.09 -7.48 -11.74
N GLU A 24 3.39 -7.18 -11.75
CA GLU A 24 4.36 -7.65 -12.75
C GLU A 24 5.37 -8.61 -12.10
N TRP A 25 5.29 -9.90 -12.48
CA TRP A 25 6.22 -10.92 -12.00
C TRP A 25 7.16 -11.38 -13.10
N ASN A 26 8.24 -12.05 -12.70
CA ASN A 26 9.13 -12.74 -13.64
C ASN A 26 8.50 -14.08 -14.10
N TYR A 27 9.34 -15.01 -14.52
CA TYR A 27 9.03 -16.30 -15.16
C TYR A 27 7.92 -17.18 -14.56
N GLU A 28 7.54 -16.99 -13.30
CA GLU A 28 6.54 -17.83 -12.62
C GLU A 28 5.65 -17.05 -11.66
N ILE A 29 4.49 -17.64 -11.34
CA ILE A 29 3.63 -17.16 -10.25
C ILE A 29 4.34 -17.44 -8.92
N PRO A 30 4.57 -16.41 -8.08
CA PRO A 30 5.22 -16.57 -6.78
C PRO A 30 4.57 -17.67 -5.96
N ILE A 31 5.39 -18.50 -5.30
CA ILE A 31 4.91 -19.69 -4.55
C ILE A 31 3.83 -19.32 -3.51
N LEU A 32 3.95 -18.13 -2.90
CA LEU A 32 3.00 -17.62 -1.92
C LEU A 32 1.62 -17.28 -2.50
N MET A 33 1.54 -16.99 -3.81
CA MET A 33 0.31 -16.58 -4.48
C MET A 33 -0.38 -17.71 -5.26
N ARG A 34 0.26 -18.88 -5.40
CA ARG A 34 -0.30 -19.97 -6.22
C ARG A 34 -1.72 -20.40 -5.85
N PRO A 35 -2.13 -20.48 -4.56
CA PRO A 35 -3.50 -20.79 -4.20
C PRO A 35 -4.53 -19.83 -4.81
N LEU A 36 -4.21 -18.53 -4.89
CA LEU A 36 -5.10 -17.47 -5.41
C LEU A 36 -5.54 -17.73 -6.85
N PHE A 37 -4.62 -18.24 -7.68
CA PHE A 37 -4.87 -18.43 -9.10
C PHE A 37 -5.35 -19.84 -9.47
N SER A 38 -5.56 -20.72 -8.47
CA SER A 38 -5.96 -22.10 -8.71
C SER A 38 -7.46 -22.31 -8.86
N ALA A 39 -8.27 -21.42 -8.28
CA ALA A 39 -9.71 -21.61 -8.22
C ALA A 39 -10.37 -21.47 -9.59
N ASN A 40 -11.03 -22.54 -10.06
CA ASN A 40 -11.71 -22.59 -11.35
C ASN A 40 -10.84 -22.13 -12.54
N ILE A 41 -9.53 -22.37 -12.44
CA ILE A 41 -8.54 -21.93 -13.42
C ILE A 41 -8.78 -22.56 -14.79
N ARG A 42 -8.74 -21.72 -15.83
CA ARG A 42 -8.89 -22.11 -17.23
C ARG A 42 -8.11 -21.19 -18.15
N SER A 43 -7.81 -21.66 -19.36
CA SER A 43 -7.25 -20.83 -20.42
C SER A 43 -8.29 -20.48 -21.48
N LYS A 44 -8.13 -19.33 -22.12
CA LYS A 44 -8.85 -18.93 -23.34
C LYS A 44 -7.88 -18.20 -24.25
N GLY A 45 -7.53 -18.84 -25.37
CA GLY A 45 -6.37 -18.41 -26.15
C GLY A 45 -5.08 -18.65 -25.36
N SER A 46 -4.18 -17.66 -25.34
CA SER A 46 -2.92 -17.70 -24.60
C SER A 46 -2.97 -16.94 -23.26
N GLN A 47 -4.16 -16.78 -22.69
CA GLN A 47 -4.35 -16.14 -21.39
C GLN A 47 -5.09 -17.09 -20.45
N LEU A 48 -4.81 -16.96 -19.15
CA LEU A 48 -5.40 -17.76 -18.08
C LEU A 48 -6.34 -16.90 -17.24
N TYR A 49 -7.35 -17.53 -16.66
CA TYR A 49 -8.40 -16.88 -15.89
C TYR A 49 -8.77 -17.73 -14.68
N ALA A 50 -8.69 -17.14 -13.48
CA ALA A 50 -9.08 -17.73 -12.20
C ALA A 50 -10.27 -16.97 -11.60
N ASN A 51 -11.12 -17.66 -10.85
CA ASN A 51 -12.14 -16.99 -10.04
C ASN A 51 -11.48 -16.31 -8.83
N LYS A 52 -11.77 -15.03 -8.63
CA LYS A 52 -11.16 -14.21 -7.58
C LYS A 52 -11.61 -14.64 -6.19
N GLU A 53 -12.92 -14.77 -5.97
CA GLU A 53 -13.49 -15.02 -4.63
C GLU A 53 -13.05 -16.37 -4.06
N ASP A 54 -13.19 -17.44 -4.84
CA ASP A 54 -12.75 -18.79 -4.46
C ASP A 54 -11.22 -18.85 -4.31
N GLY A 55 -10.49 -18.08 -5.13
CA GLY A 55 -9.05 -17.93 -5.06
C GLY A 55 -8.60 -17.29 -3.75
N ILE A 56 -9.25 -16.19 -3.34
CA ILE A 56 -9.01 -15.50 -2.06
C ILE A 56 -9.26 -16.48 -0.92
N ALA A 57 -10.34 -17.26 -0.96
CA ALA A 57 -10.63 -18.25 0.09
C ALA A 57 -9.52 -19.31 0.23
N ARG A 58 -9.03 -19.87 -0.89
CA ARG A 58 -7.90 -20.82 -0.90
C ARG A 58 -6.62 -20.18 -0.35
N LEU A 59 -6.34 -18.93 -0.75
CA LEU A 59 -5.19 -18.19 -0.26
C LEU A 59 -5.27 -17.94 1.25
N ARG A 60 -6.46 -17.60 1.78
CA ARG A 60 -6.69 -17.41 3.22
C ARG A 60 -6.38 -18.67 4.02
N TYR A 61 -6.85 -19.85 3.58
CA TYR A 61 -6.53 -21.11 4.25
C TYR A 61 -5.02 -21.41 4.26
N PHE A 62 -4.35 -21.17 3.14
CA PHE A 62 -2.91 -21.35 3.05
C PHE A 62 -2.15 -20.39 3.97
N TYR A 63 -2.52 -19.11 3.99
CA TYR A 63 -1.91 -18.12 4.89
C TYR A 63 -2.17 -18.43 6.36
N ALA A 64 -3.36 -18.91 6.71
CA ALA A 64 -3.66 -19.37 8.06
C ALA A 64 -2.76 -20.55 8.48
N LEU A 65 -2.56 -21.53 7.59
CA LEU A 65 -1.63 -22.64 7.82
C LEU A 65 -0.20 -22.14 8.05
N LEU A 66 0.29 -21.19 7.24
CA LEU A 66 1.60 -20.58 7.43
C LEU A 66 1.71 -19.88 8.80
N ALA A 67 0.68 -19.10 9.17
CA ALA A 67 0.65 -18.38 10.42
C ALA A 67 0.64 -19.31 11.64
N ASP A 68 -0.10 -20.42 11.58
CA ASP A 68 -0.11 -21.46 12.62
C ASP A 68 1.26 -22.12 12.73
N ARG A 69 1.80 -22.58 11.59
CA ARG A 69 3.07 -23.32 11.54
C ARG A 69 4.24 -22.51 12.07
N TYR A 70 4.26 -21.21 11.78
CA TYR A 70 5.35 -20.30 12.15
C TYR A 70 5.02 -19.37 13.33
N GLN A 71 3.86 -19.55 13.98
CA GLN A 71 3.40 -18.75 15.12
C GLN A 71 3.42 -17.24 14.82
N LEU A 72 2.77 -16.83 13.73
CA LEU A 72 2.81 -15.45 13.23
C LEU A 72 1.57 -14.62 13.58
N HIS A 73 0.45 -15.24 13.98
CA HIS A 73 -0.85 -14.57 14.20
C HIS A 73 -0.80 -13.29 15.06
N TYR A 74 0.07 -13.26 16.07
CA TYR A 74 0.18 -12.15 17.01
C TYR A 74 1.27 -11.12 16.64
N LYS A 75 2.03 -11.36 15.56
CA LYS A 75 3.11 -10.47 15.14
C LYS A 75 2.53 -9.40 14.24
N LYS A 76 2.61 -8.14 14.68
CA LYS A 76 2.17 -6.97 13.90
C LYS A 76 2.80 -6.94 12.50
N SER A 77 4.10 -7.22 12.44
CA SER A 77 4.84 -7.32 11.17
C SER A 77 4.28 -8.36 10.19
N TYR A 78 3.46 -9.32 10.64
CA TYR A 78 2.81 -10.31 9.78
C TYR A 78 1.36 -9.92 9.48
N TYR A 79 0.54 -9.70 10.52
CA TYR A 79 -0.89 -9.54 10.28
C TYR A 79 -1.24 -8.26 9.53
N GLU A 80 -0.46 -7.18 9.68
CA GLU A 80 -0.72 -5.91 9.03
C GLU A 80 -0.56 -6.00 7.50
N PRO A 81 0.60 -6.41 6.94
CA PRO A 81 0.73 -6.54 5.48
C PRO A 81 -0.19 -7.62 4.89
N VAL A 82 -0.43 -8.73 5.61
CA VAL A 82 -1.34 -9.79 5.15
C VAL A 82 -2.78 -9.30 5.09
N ASN A 83 -3.25 -8.55 6.09
CA ASN A 83 -4.59 -7.97 6.08
C ASN A 83 -4.74 -6.97 4.94
N ASN A 84 -3.77 -6.06 4.77
CA ASN A 84 -3.78 -5.08 3.69
C ASN A 84 -3.85 -5.76 2.31
N MET A 85 -3.08 -6.82 2.10
CA MET A 85 -3.12 -7.60 0.86
C MET A 85 -4.52 -8.18 0.61
N PHE A 86 -5.14 -8.77 1.63
CA PHE A 86 -6.47 -9.35 1.47
C PHE A 86 -7.56 -8.30 1.30
N GLU A 87 -7.50 -7.18 2.00
CA GLU A 87 -8.42 -6.05 1.84
C GLU A 87 -8.34 -5.47 0.43
N PHE A 88 -7.13 -5.33 -0.12
CA PHE A 88 -6.91 -4.96 -1.51
C PHE A 88 -7.57 -5.96 -2.47
N LEU A 89 -7.29 -7.27 -2.32
CA LEU A 89 -7.84 -8.30 -3.20
C LEU A 89 -9.38 -8.34 -3.15
N GLU A 90 -9.97 -8.12 -1.97
CA GLU A 90 -11.42 -8.10 -1.78
C GLU A 90 -12.07 -6.83 -2.36
N ALA A 91 -11.37 -5.69 -2.34
CA ALA A 91 -11.83 -4.43 -2.90
C ALA A 91 -11.85 -4.40 -4.43
N LEU A 92 -11.17 -5.34 -5.11
CA LEU A 92 -11.15 -5.41 -6.57
C LEU A 92 -12.58 -5.54 -7.15
N PRO A 93 -12.94 -4.75 -8.19
CA PRO A 93 -14.32 -4.61 -8.63
C PRO A 93 -14.88 -5.81 -9.40
N PHE A 94 -14.01 -6.69 -9.94
CA PHE A 94 -14.42 -7.80 -10.78
C PHE A 94 -14.11 -9.16 -10.16
N ASP A 95 -14.82 -10.19 -10.60
CA ASP A 95 -14.81 -11.56 -10.06
C ASP A 95 -13.72 -12.47 -10.66
N THR A 96 -12.94 -11.96 -11.60
CA THR A 96 -11.98 -12.75 -12.38
C THR A 96 -10.59 -12.12 -12.32
N LEU A 97 -9.60 -12.95 -11.98
CA LEU A 97 -8.18 -12.62 -12.13
C LEU A 97 -7.68 -13.21 -13.45
N GLN A 98 -7.08 -12.37 -14.29
CA GLN A 98 -6.45 -12.75 -15.54
C GLN A 98 -4.93 -12.79 -15.37
N ILE A 99 -4.31 -13.83 -15.90
CA ILE A 99 -2.86 -14.01 -15.93
C ILE A 99 -2.42 -13.96 -17.40
N ASP A 100 -1.56 -13.01 -17.71
CA ASP A 100 -0.94 -12.85 -19.03
C ASP A 100 0.53 -13.23 -18.98
N GLY A 101 0.82 -14.48 -19.39
CA GLY A 101 2.18 -15.04 -19.45
C GLY A 101 2.78 -15.07 -20.85
N ARG A 102 2.23 -14.32 -21.82
CA ARG A 102 2.65 -14.43 -23.23
C ARG A 102 4.12 -14.13 -23.46
N ASP A 103 4.70 -13.20 -22.70
CA ASP A 103 6.13 -12.89 -22.76
C ASP A 103 6.99 -14.09 -22.33
N VAL A 104 6.53 -14.88 -21.35
CA VAL A 104 7.18 -16.12 -20.93
C VAL A 104 7.03 -17.20 -22.01
N PHE A 105 5.86 -17.31 -22.65
CA PHE A 105 5.62 -18.32 -23.70
C PHE A 105 6.54 -18.15 -24.92
N THR A 106 7.06 -16.95 -25.19
CA THR A 106 8.02 -16.72 -26.28
C THR A 106 9.36 -17.47 -26.11
N MET A 107 9.63 -18.01 -24.92
CA MET A 107 10.85 -18.78 -24.63
C MET A 107 10.82 -20.19 -25.22
N ASN A 108 9.66 -20.66 -25.67
CA ASN A 108 9.46 -22.00 -26.21
C ASN A 108 8.96 -21.92 -27.66
N ALA A 109 9.34 -22.90 -28.48
CA ALA A 109 8.89 -23.03 -29.87
C ALA A 109 7.44 -23.50 -30.00
N GLU A 110 6.86 -24.01 -28.90
CA GLU A 110 5.45 -24.38 -28.82
C GLU A 110 4.51 -23.18 -28.93
N LYS A 111 3.29 -23.41 -29.42
CA LYS A 111 2.30 -22.34 -29.51
C LYS A 111 1.88 -21.89 -28.12
N ASP A 112 1.81 -20.58 -27.94
CA ASP A 112 1.35 -19.90 -26.73
C ASP A 112 0.01 -20.45 -26.18
N VAL A 113 -0.91 -20.83 -27.06
CA VAL A 113 -2.20 -21.45 -26.68
C VAL A 113 -2.04 -22.83 -26.02
N GLU A 114 -1.09 -23.66 -26.48
CA GLU A 114 -0.84 -24.97 -25.86
C GLU A 114 -0.08 -24.80 -24.54
N GLN A 115 0.92 -23.92 -24.51
CA GLN A 115 1.63 -23.58 -23.27
C GLN A 115 0.67 -23.04 -22.18
N ALA A 116 -0.32 -22.22 -22.56
CA ALA A 116 -1.34 -21.74 -21.65
C ALA A 116 -2.22 -22.87 -21.08
N LYS A 117 -2.51 -23.93 -21.84
CA LYS A 117 -3.25 -25.10 -21.33
C LYS A 117 -2.39 -25.92 -20.39
N ASP A 118 -1.11 -26.11 -20.72
CA ASP A 118 -0.18 -26.86 -19.88
C ASP A 118 0.02 -26.17 -18.53
N TRP A 119 0.15 -24.85 -18.51
CA TRP A 119 0.16 -24.07 -17.26
C TRP A 119 -1.10 -24.23 -16.43
N VAL A 120 -2.29 -24.27 -17.06
CA VAL A 120 -3.55 -24.51 -16.34
C VAL A 120 -3.52 -25.87 -15.65
N GLU A 121 -3.06 -26.92 -16.34
CA GLU A 121 -2.97 -28.26 -15.75
C GLU A 121 -1.90 -28.34 -14.66
N GLU A 122 -0.76 -27.66 -14.85
CA GLU A 122 0.27 -27.54 -13.81
C GLU A 122 -0.27 -26.86 -12.55
N ILE A 123 -0.96 -25.71 -12.69
CA ILE A 123 -1.56 -24.99 -11.57
C ILE A 123 -2.57 -25.87 -10.84
N LYS A 124 -3.42 -26.61 -11.57
CA LYS A 124 -4.38 -27.55 -10.96
C LYS A 124 -3.68 -28.67 -10.18
N MET A 125 -2.62 -29.26 -10.74
CA MET A 125 -1.86 -30.31 -10.04
C MET A 125 -1.21 -29.77 -8.76
N GLN A 126 -0.63 -28.58 -8.82
CA GLN A 126 -0.03 -27.94 -7.65
C GLN A 126 -1.09 -27.58 -6.61
N ALA A 127 -2.28 -27.13 -7.04
CA ALA A 127 -3.39 -26.79 -6.14
C ALA A 127 -3.80 -27.97 -5.24
N LEU A 128 -3.76 -29.21 -5.75
CA LEU A 128 -4.03 -30.41 -4.95
C LEU A 128 -3.05 -30.57 -3.79
N LEU A 129 -1.79 -30.17 -3.97
CA LEU A 129 -0.79 -30.22 -2.90
C LEU A 129 -1.05 -29.15 -1.84
N PHE A 130 -1.53 -27.97 -2.23
CA PHE A 130 -1.94 -26.92 -1.29
C PHE A 130 -3.20 -27.31 -0.51
N GLU A 131 -4.18 -27.92 -1.18
CA GLU A 131 -5.38 -28.46 -0.54
C GLU A 131 -5.00 -29.55 0.48
N GLN A 132 -4.16 -30.51 0.07
CA GLN A 132 -3.65 -31.55 0.97
C GLN A 132 -2.91 -30.96 2.17
N ALA A 133 -2.06 -29.95 1.96
CA ALA A 133 -1.32 -29.30 3.04
C ALA A 133 -2.23 -28.63 4.08
N VAL A 134 -3.30 -27.96 3.63
CA VAL A 134 -4.31 -27.35 4.49
C VAL A 134 -5.09 -28.42 5.25
N GLU A 135 -5.53 -29.49 4.58
CA GLU A 135 -6.27 -30.59 5.19
C GLU A 135 -5.45 -31.33 6.26
N GLU A 136 -4.17 -31.58 5.98
CA GLU A 136 -3.25 -32.26 6.88
C GLU A 136 -2.66 -31.35 7.96
N GLN A 137 -2.94 -30.04 7.89
CA GLN A 137 -2.29 -29.01 8.72
C GLN A 137 -0.76 -29.11 8.71
N SER A 138 -0.19 -29.47 7.55
CA SER A 138 1.24 -29.72 7.37
C SER A 138 1.74 -29.08 6.08
N LEU A 139 2.96 -28.52 6.12
CA LEU A 139 3.62 -27.98 4.93
C LEU A 139 4.38 -29.04 4.14
N ASP A 140 4.50 -30.27 4.66
CA ASP A 140 5.29 -31.34 4.04
C ASP A 140 4.89 -31.66 2.58
N PRO A 141 3.59 -31.64 2.19
CA PRO A 141 3.21 -31.84 0.78
C PRO A 141 3.78 -30.77 -0.18
N LEU A 142 4.14 -29.60 0.34
CA LEU A 142 4.62 -28.45 -0.43
C LEU A 142 6.15 -28.34 -0.48
N ASP A 143 6.88 -29.16 0.28
CA ASP A 143 8.34 -29.18 0.33
C ASP A 143 9.02 -29.16 -1.06
N PRO A 144 8.57 -29.98 -2.04
CA PRO A 144 9.17 -29.96 -3.38
C PRO A 144 8.97 -28.62 -4.09
N LEU A 145 7.81 -27.99 -3.91
CA LEU A 145 7.46 -26.73 -4.58
C LEU A 145 8.26 -25.56 -4.02
N VAL A 146 8.42 -25.49 -2.70
CA VAL A 146 9.22 -24.43 -2.05
C VAL A 146 10.68 -24.51 -2.51
N LYS A 147 11.26 -25.72 -2.52
CA LYS A 147 12.64 -25.92 -2.99
C LYS A 147 12.79 -25.54 -4.47
N ALA A 148 11.81 -25.89 -5.31
CA ALA A 148 11.82 -25.53 -6.73
C ALA A 148 11.74 -24.01 -6.96
N SER A 149 11.05 -23.27 -6.09
CA SER A 149 10.97 -21.81 -6.14
C SER A 149 12.24 -21.08 -5.68
N GLY A 150 13.27 -21.82 -5.24
CA GLY A 150 14.55 -21.26 -4.80
C GLY A 150 14.61 -20.85 -3.33
N TYR A 151 13.51 -20.98 -2.59
CA TYR A 151 13.46 -20.71 -1.15
C TYR A 151 13.81 -21.95 -0.32
N THR A 152 14.36 -21.72 0.87
CA THR A 152 14.66 -22.80 1.82
C THR A 152 13.44 -23.22 2.63
N SER A 153 12.48 -22.32 2.81
CA SER A 153 11.21 -22.54 3.52
C SER A 153 10.18 -21.48 3.11
N PHE A 154 8.91 -21.67 3.48
CA PHE A 154 7.92 -20.60 3.31
C PHE A 154 8.17 -19.40 4.22
N LEU A 155 8.77 -19.60 5.40
CA LEU A 155 9.13 -18.48 6.26
C LEU A 155 10.19 -17.58 5.60
N ASP A 156 11.17 -18.18 4.93
CA ASP A 156 12.19 -17.50 4.12
C ASP A 156 11.56 -16.71 2.96
N ALA A 157 10.59 -17.32 2.25
CA ALA A 157 9.83 -16.62 1.22
C ALA A 157 9.03 -15.43 1.79
N LEU A 158 8.30 -15.62 2.90
CA LEU A 158 7.49 -14.58 3.54
C LEU A 158 8.33 -13.38 4.02
N GLN A 159 9.52 -13.64 4.55
CA GLN A 159 10.39 -12.64 5.17
C GLN A 159 11.40 -12.02 4.20
N THR A 160 11.32 -12.34 2.91
CA THR A 160 12.12 -11.68 1.89
C THR A 160 11.77 -10.19 1.84
N ASP A 161 12.77 -9.30 1.93
CA ASP A 161 12.59 -7.86 2.15
C ASP A 161 11.54 -7.19 1.24
N TRP A 162 11.50 -7.56 -0.04
CA TRP A 162 10.59 -6.98 -1.03
C TRP A 162 9.25 -7.71 -1.14
N ILE A 163 9.08 -8.88 -0.52
CA ILE A 163 7.82 -9.64 -0.55
C ILE A 163 6.86 -9.14 0.52
N ASP A 164 7.36 -8.68 1.66
CA ASP A 164 6.57 -8.16 2.80
C ASP A 164 5.35 -9.04 3.11
N TYR A 165 5.61 -10.32 3.41
CA TYR A 165 4.59 -11.34 3.67
C TYR A 165 3.55 -11.54 2.54
N GLY A 166 3.81 -11.03 1.34
CA GLY A 166 2.95 -11.14 0.15
C GLY A 166 2.43 -9.79 -0.33
N LEU A 167 2.42 -8.74 0.51
CA LEU A 167 1.94 -7.41 0.12
C LEU A 167 2.83 -6.81 -0.98
N GLY A 168 4.16 -6.94 -0.86
CA GLY A 168 5.12 -6.43 -1.84
C GLY A 168 5.14 -7.17 -3.17
N LEU A 169 4.31 -8.19 -3.36
CA LEU A 169 4.11 -8.86 -4.65
C LEU A 169 3.15 -8.09 -5.58
N TRP A 170 2.51 -7.04 -5.09
CA TRP A 170 1.54 -6.24 -5.85
C TRP A 170 2.11 -4.86 -6.18
N GLU A 171 1.63 -4.26 -7.26
CA GLU A 171 2.06 -2.91 -7.65
C GLU A 171 1.69 -1.90 -6.55
N GLU A 172 2.66 -1.09 -6.13
CA GLU A 172 2.47 -0.13 -5.04
C GLU A 172 1.29 0.81 -5.30
N ASP A 173 1.13 1.26 -6.55
CA ASP A 173 0.07 2.17 -6.95
C ASP A 173 -1.33 1.54 -6.93
N VAL A 174 -1.45 0.20 -6.99
CA VAL A 174 -2.76 -0.46 -6.84
C VAL A 174 -3.12 -0.74 -5.38
N LEU A 175 -2.12 -0.69 -4.49
CA LEU A 175 -2.30 -0.86 -3.04
C LEU A 175 -2.64 0.45 -2.33
N LYS A 176 -2.34 1.60 -2.95
CA LYS A 176 -2.74 2.91 -2.43
C LYS A 176 -4.27 2.99 -2.46
N GLU A 177 -4.89 3.15 -1.30
CA GLU A 177 -6.31 3.51 -1.26
C GLU A 177 -6.49 4.84 -2.02
N PRO A 178 -7.63 5.03 -2.72
CA PRO A 178 -7.97 6.34 -3.24
C PRO A 178 -7.92 7.37 -2.10
N ASP A 179 -7.52 8.60 -2.41
CA ASP A 179 -7.54 9.68 -1.44
C ASP A 179 -8.91 9.75 -0.76
N PRO A 180 -8.97 9.97 0.57
CA PRO A 180 -10.21 10.05 1.28
C PRO A 180 -11.04 11.22 0.78
N GLU A 181 -12.36 11.07 0.83
CA GLU A 181 -13.27 12.14 0.48
C GLU A 181 -13.58 12.98 1.73
N VAL A 182 -13.39 14.30 1.62
CA VAL A 182 -13.92 15.24 2.62
C VAL A 182 -15.44 15.31 2.47
N PHE A 183 -16.16 15.03 3.56
CA PHE A 183 -17.62 15.17 3.61
C PHE A 183 -18.05 16.20 4.64
N GLU A 184 -19.21 16.83 4.42
CA GLU A 184 -19.78 17.80 5.36
C GLU A 184 -21.01 17.21 6.07
N ALA A 185 -21.08 17.35 7.39
CA ALA A 185 -22.27 17.06 8.19
C ALA A 185 -22.42 18.09 9.31
N VAL A 186 -23.64 18.63 9.46
CA VAL A 186 -23.99 19.61 10.51
C VAL A 186 -23.06 20.85 10.49
N GLY A 187 -22.59 21.27 9.31
CA GLY A 187 -21.70 22.43 9.14
C GLY A 187 -20.26 22.19 9.59
N LYS A 188 -19.84 20.93 9.72
CA LYS A 188 -18.48 20.51 10.01
C LYS A 188 -18.02 19.51 8.96
N GLN A 189 -16.71 19.41 8.76
CA GLN A 189 -16.07 18.50 7.83
C GLN A 189 -15.46 17.29 8.53
N GLY A 190 -15.52 16.15 7.86
CA GLY A 190 -14.92 14.88 8.25
C GLY A 190 -14.32 14.17 7.03
N LEU A 191 -13.71 13.01 7.26
CA LEU A 191 -13.10 12.18 6.22
C LEU A 191 -13.79 10.83 6.15
N LYS A 192 -14.01 10.34 4.93
CA LYS A 192 -14.45 8.97 4.68
C LYS A 192 -13.62 8.34 3.58
N ASN A 193 -13.43 7.02 3.65
CA ASN A 193 -12.74 6.28 2.58
C ASN A 193 -13.68 6.10 1.37
N ALA A 194 -13.15 5.52 0.29
CA ALA A 194 -13.91 5.22 -0.93
C ALA A 194 -15.09 4.25 -0.72
N LYS A 195 -15.08 3.45 0.36
CA LYS A 195 -16.18 2.55 0.76
C LYS A 195 -17.29 3.30 1.50
N GLY A 196 -17.05 4.54 1.89
CA GLY A 196 -17.96 5.37 2.68
C GLY A 196 -17.82 5.18 4.18
N ASP A 197 -16.81 4.42 4.65
CA ASP A 197 -16.51 4.30 6.07
C ASP A 197 -15.95 5.62 6.59
N ILE A 198 -16.46 6.09 7.73
CA ILE A 198 -16.01 7.32 8.36
C ILE A 198 -14.63 7.08 8.97
N LEU A 199 -13.60 7.72 8.42
CA LEU A 199 -12.23 7.73 8.94
C LEU A 199 -12.09 8.78 10.06
N VAL A 200 -12.72 9.94 9.85
CA VAL A 200 -12.80 11.03 10.82
C VAL A 200 -14.21 11.57 10.81
N GLU A 201 -14.85 11.61 11.98
CA GLU A 201 -16.15 12.22 12.17
C GLU A 201 -16.16 13.70 11.73
N ALA A 202 -17.33 14.23 11.37
CA ALA A 202 -17.49 15.63 10.99
C ALA A 202 -17.34 16.56 12.21
N ILE A 203 -16.09 16.93 12.53
CA ILE A 203 -15.72 17.72 13.72
C ILE A 203 -14.88 18.95 13.40
N TYR A 204 -14.32 19.04 12.20
CA TYR A 204 -13.46 20.15 11.78
C TYR A 204 -14.29 21.26 11.16
N ASP A 205 -13.91 22.52 11.38
CA ASP A 205 -14.46 23.65 10.66
C ASP A 205 -14.07 23.57 9.17
N GLU A 206 -12.82 23.20 8.91
CA GLU A 206 -12.28 23.02 7.56
C GLU A 206 -11.17 21.97 7.56
N ILE A 207 -11.14 21.15 6.51
CA ILE A 207 -10.06 20.24 6.12
C ILE A 207 -9.55 20.72 4.78
N PHE A 208 -8.29 21.16 4.74
CA PHE A 208 -7.66 21.67 3.53
C PHE A 208 -7.23 20.54 2.59
N GLU A 209 -6.79 20.89 1.38
CA GLU A 209 -6.33 19.89 0.40
C GLU A 209 -5.16 19.06 0.95
N PHE A 210 -5.16 17.75 0.64
CA PHE A 210 -4.05 16.87 0.96
C PHE A 210 -2.87 17.15 0.03
N ASN A 211 -1.67 17.23 0.59
CA ASN A 211 -0.44 17.30 -0.20
C ASN A 211 -0.07 15.94 -0.82
N GLU A 212 1.02 15.90 -1.60
CA GLU A 212 1.52 14.67 -2.24
C GLU A 212 1.88 13.54 -1.26
N GLN A 213 2.09 13.84 0.02
CA GLN A 213 2.38 12.88 1.08
C GLN A 213 1.12 12.49 1.86
N GLY A 214 -0.05 12.94 1.42
CA GLY A 214 -1.32 12.63 2.06
C GLY A 214 -1.51 13.32 3.40
N ILE A 215 -0.95 14.53 3.60
CA ILE A 215 -1.13 15.33 4.82
C ILE A 215 -1.98 16.57 4.50
N ALA A 216 -3.00 16.81 5.30
CA ALA A 216 -3.85 18.00 5.23
C ALA A 216 -3.77 18.82 6.53
N VAL A 217 -3.86 20.14 6.40
CA VAL A 217 -4.14 21.05 7.52
C VAL A 217 -5.62 20.88 7.91
N VAL A 218 -5.92 20.96 9.20
CA VAL A 218 -7.30 20.94 9.71
C VAL A 218 -7.54 22.08 10.68
N GLU A 219 -8.67 22.77 10.56
CA GLU A 219 -9.12 23.80 11.48
C GLU A 219 -10.23 23.28 12.40
N ARG A 220 -10.13 23.57 13.68
CA ARG A 220 -11.21 23.39 14.65
C ARG A 220 -11.18 24.48 15.71
N ASP A 221 -12.33 25.12 15.90
CA ASP A 221 -12.54 26.14 16.93
C ASP A 221 -11.51 27.29 16.84
N GLY A 222 -11.10 27.65 15.61
CA GLY A 222 -10.10 28.68 15.31
C GLY A 222 -8.65 28.28 15.56
N LEU A 223 -8.37 26.99 15.72
CA LEU A 223 -7.03 26.44 15.88
C LEU A 223 -6.73 25.40 14.80
N PHE A 224 -5.46 25.29 14.43
CA PHE A 224 -5.00 24.46 13.34
C PHE A 224 -4.17 23.26 13.81
N GLY A 225 -4.31 22.15 13.11
CA GLY A 225 -3.62 20.87 13.30
C GLY A 225 -3.38 20.17 11.96
N TYR A 226 -3.02 18.89 12.01
CA TYR A 226 -2.73 18.08 10.81
C TYR A 226 -3.31 16.67 10.93
N VAL A 227 -3.85 16.18 9.83
CA VAL A 227 -4.38 14.82 9.65
C VAL A 227 -3.75 14.18 8.41
N ASP A 228 -3.64 12.86 8.39
CA ASP A 228 -3.28 12.13 7.17
C ASP A 228 -4.48 11.51 6.45
N THR A 229 -4.24 10.93 5.27
CA THR A 229 -5.28 10.29 4.45
C THR A 229 -5.94 9.07 5.10
N SER A 230 -5.30 8.44 6.08
CA SER A 230 -5.91 7.36 6.87
C SER A 230 -6.89 7.88 7.93
N GLY A 231 -6.95 9.20 8.13
CA GLY A 231 -7.69 9.83 9.23
C GLY A 231 -6.90 9.90 10.54
N THR A 232 -5.61 9.56 10.53
CA THR A 232 -4.78 9.67 11.74
C THR A 232 -4.49 11.13 12.03
N ILE A 233 -4.84 11.56 13.25
CA ILE A 233 -4.49 12.90 13.75
C ILE A 233 -2.99 12.93 14.04
N LEU A 234 -2.22 13.48 13.11
CA LEU A 234 -0.77 13.66 13.28
C LEU A 234 -0.51 14.65 14.40
N ILE A 235 -1.22 15.78 14.37
CA ILE A 235 -1.07 16.92 15.28
C ILE A 235 -2.47 17.48 15.61
N PRO A 236 -2.89 17.49 16.88
CA PRO A 236 -4.16 18.10 17.28
C PRO A 236 -4.22 19.59 16.95
N CYS A 237 -5.43 20.14 16.77
CA CYS A 237 -5.65 21.58 16.60
C CYS A 237 -5.18 22.35 17.84
N GLN A 238 -4.02 23.00 17.72
CA GLN A 238 -3.38 23.71 18.84
C GLN A 238 -2.62 24.98 18.43
N TYR A 239 -2.43 25.20 17.12
CA TYR A 239 -1.73 26.37 16.60
C TYR A 239 -2.73 27.44 16.16
N VAL A 240 -2.37 28.71 16.31
CA VAL A 240 -3.25 29.82 15.88
C VAL A 240 -3.19 30.05 14.37
N GLU A 241 -2.13 29.58 13.72
CA GLU A 241 -1.97 29.52 12.27
C GLU A 241 -1.07 28.32 11.93
N ALA A 242 -1.35 27.66 10.80
CA ALA A 242 -0.60 26.52 10.29
C ALA A 242 -0.61 26.55 8.75
N PHE A 243 0.48 26.13 8.12
CA PHE A 243 0.66 26.15 6.68
C PHE A 243 0.86 24.73 6.12
N ASP A 244 0.70 24.57 4.81
CA ASP A 244 0.87 23.27 4.15
C ASP A 244 2.19 22.59 4.49
N ALA A 245 2.10 21.30 4.79
CA ALA A 245 3.26 20.48 5.08
C ALA A 245 4.12 20.27 3.82
N ARG A 246 5.44 20.27 4.02
CA ARG A 246 6.46 20.09 2.98
C ARG A 246 7.31 18.88 3.29
N HIS A 247 7.51 18.04 2.28
CA HIS A 247 8.39 16.88 2.38
C HIS A 247 9.83 17.25 2.02
N ILE A 248 10.74 17.09 2.98
CA ILE A 248 12.15 17.48 2.87
C ILE A 248 13.01 16.36 3.45
N ASN A 249 13.90 15.80 2.63
CA ASN A 249 14.87 14.79 3.04
C ASN A 249 14.25 13.60 3.80
N GLY A 250 13.09 13.11 3.34
CA GLY A 250 12.40 11.96 3.96
C GLY A 250 11.56 12.30 5.19
N ASN A 251 11.39 13.58 5.54
CA ASN A 251 10.59 14.01 6.70
C ASN A 251 9.61 15.12 6.33
N ASN A 252 8.59 15.31 7.15
CA ASN A 252 7.51 16.27 6.94
C ASN A 252 7.64 17.46 7.89
N TYR A 253 7.72 18.66 7.30
CA TYR A 253 7.84 19.91 8.05
C TYR A 253 6.69 20.85 7.72
N ALA A 254 6.27 21.65 8.68
CA ALA A 254 5.29 22.69 8.42
C ALA A 254 5.57 23.96 9.24
N GLU A 255 5.23 25.10 8.68
CA GLU A 255 5.27 26.35 9.40
C GLU A 255 4.03 26.47 10.30
N VAL A 256 4.24 26.94 11.52
CA VAL A 256 3.17 27.16 12.51
C VAL A 256 3.41 28.44 13.27
N GLU A 257 2.33 29.09 13.69
CA GLU A 257 2.37 30.24 14.58
C GLU A 257 2.06 29.85 16.02
N VAL A 258 2.92 30.31 16.94
CA VAL A 258 2.69 30.25 18.39
C VAL A 258 2.85 31.66 18.95
N ALA A 259 1.78 32.22 19.51
CA ALA A 259 1.76 33.53 20.17
C ALA A 259 2.34 34.68 19.31
N GLY A 260 1.95 34.76 18.03
CA GLY A 260 2.38 35.83 17.12
C GLY A 260 3.80 35.65 16.56
N LYS A 261 4.40 34.47 16.72
CA LYS A 261 5.73 34.14 16.17
C LYS A 261 5.68 32.83 15.40
N ARG A 262 6.42 32.80 14.29
CA ARG A 262 6.55 31.66 13.38
C ARG A 262 7.69 30.75 13.80
N GLY A 263 7.44 29.45 13.67
CA GLY A 263 8.41 28.37 13.84
C GLY A 263 8.16 27.27 12.83
N VAL A 264 9.00 26.25 12.85
CA VAL A 264 8.86 25.06 11.99
C VAL A 264 8.62 23.85 12.87
N LEU A 265 7.48 23.20 12.64
CA LEU A 265 7.11 21.91 13.20
C LEU A 265 7.71 20.80 12.35
N HIS A 266 8.37 19.86 12.99
CA HIS A 266 8.66 18.55 12.44
C HIS A 266 7.50 17.61 12.81
N ILE A 267 6.65 17.31 11.83
CA ILE A 267 5.38 16.61 12.04
C ILE A 267 5.63 15.20 12.58
N ASP A 268 6.61 14.50 12.05
CA ASP A 268 6.88 13.10 12.38
C ASP A 268 7.32 12.92 13.85
N THR A 269 8.10 13.87 14.39
CA THR A 269 8.48 13.86 15.82
C THR A 269 7.54 14.67 16.71
N LYS A 270 6.59 15.40 16.12
CA LYS A 270 5.64 16.29 16.81
C LYS A 270 6.33 17.40 17.62
N GLN A 271 7.49 17.85 17.17
CA GLN A 271 8.32 18.85 17.86
C GLN A 271 8.67 20.00 16.93
N LEU A 272 8.79 21.21 17.48
CA LEU A 272 9.34 22.34 16.74
C LEU A 272 10.83 22.10 16.47
N SER A 273 11.21 21.90 15.21
CA SER A 273 12.61 21.88 14.77
C SER A 273 13.20 23.29 14.76
N ILE A 274 12.38 24.29 14.44
CA ILE A 274 12.69 25.70 14.63
C ILE A 274 11.69 26.28 15.64
N PRO A 275 12.16 26.80 16.79
CA PRO A 275 11.27 27.37 17.78
C PRO A 275 10.55 28.61 17.23
N ALA A 276 9.32 28.82 17.70
CA ALA A 276 8.47 29.95 17.30
C ALA A 276 8.99 31.27 17.88
N LEU A 277 10.01 31.86 17.24
CA LEU A 277 10.69 33.09 17.69
C LEU A 277 10.76 34.16 16.60
N TYR A 278 10.30 33.83 15.39
CA TYR A 278 10.52 34.62 14.19
C TYR A 278 9.27 35.40 13.82
N ASP A 279 9.45 36.59 13.24
CA ASP A 279 8.35 37.37 12.69
C ASP A 279 7.86 36.79 11.36
N GLU A 280 8.76 36.14 10.63
CA GLU A 280 8.51 35.64 9.28
C GLU A 280 9.52 34.56 8.93
N LEU A 281 9.05 33.54 8.21
CA LEU A 281 9.86 32.48 7.63
C LEU A 281 9.58 32.45 6.11
N ASP A 282 10.65 32.50 5.32
CA ASP A 282 10.55 32.43 3.85
C ASP A 282 11.34 31.22 3.34
N TRP A 283 10.63 30.26 2.78
CA TRP A 283 11.19 29.02 2.27
C TRP A 283 11.87 29.25 0.92
N ILE A 284 13.14 28.86 0.81
CA ILE A 284 13.93 29.09 -0.39
C ILE A 284 13.94 27.83 -1.27
N ALA A 285 14.88 26.91 -1.01
CA ALA A 285 15.05 25.68 -1.77
C ALA A 285 15.68 24.60 -0.90
N TYR A 286 15.43 23.33 -1.22
CA TYR A 286 16.11 22.17 -0.61
C TYR A 286 16.10 22.15 0.92
N GLY A 287 15.02 22.63 1.54
CA GLY A 287 14.87 22.64 3.00
C GLY A 287 15.56 23.80 3.72
N PHE A 288 15.98 24.85 3.01
CA PHE A 288 16.49 26.08 3.62
C PHE A 288 15.44 27.18 3.65
N LEU A 289 15.47 27.99 4.70
CA LEU A 289 14.56 29.11 4.91
C LEU A 289 15.28 30.32 5.51
N ASN A 290 14.88 31.51 5.09
CA ASN A 290 15.27 32.75 5.71
C ASN A 290 14.34 33.04 6.88
N ALA A 291 14.91 33.26 8.06
CA ALA A 291 14.17 33.53 9.29
C ALA A 291 14.43 34.97 9.73
N ARG A 292 13.36 35.78 9.79
CA ARG A 292 13.45 37.18 10.18
C ARG A 292 13.04 37.36 11.64
N GLN A 293 13.84 38.09 12.41
CA GLN A 293 13.54 38.50 13.77
C GLN A 293 13.93 39.97 13.95
N GLY A 294 12.93 40.86 14.00
CA GLY A 294 13.13 42.29 13.88
C GLY A 294 13.81 42.64 12.55
N ASP A 295 14.95 43.35 12.65
CA ASP A 295 15.79 43.73 11.51
C ASP A 295 16.81 42.64 11.12
N SER A 296 16.94 41.59 11.94
CA SER A 296 17.91 40.51 11.72
C SER A 296 17.34 39.39 10.86
N HIS A 297 18.19 38.83 10.00
CA HIS A 297 17.88 37.71 9.12
C HIS A 297 18.90 36.61 9.32
N MET A 298 18.46 35.36 9.27
CA MET A 298 19.32 34.18 9.40
C MET A 298 18.91 33.14 8.38
N LEU A 299 19.88 32.40 7.85
CA LEU A 299 19.58 31.26 6.99
C LEU A 299 19.60 29.99 7.85
N LEU A 300 18.44 29.32 7.94
CA LEU A 300 18.28 28.07 8.69
C LEU A 300 17.99 26.90 7.74
N SER A 301 18.36 25.69 8.13
CA SER A 301 17.77 24.46 7.58
C SER A 301 16.44 24.12 8.26
N ALA A 302 15.60 23.29 7.66
CA ALA A 302 14.34 22.82 8.22
C ALA A 302 14.52 22.11 9.58
N GLU A 303 15.68 21.50 9.81
CA GLU A 303 16.09 20.90 11.09
C GLU A 303 16.56 21.93 12.14
N GLY A 304 16.55 23.22 11.81
CA GLY A 304 16.94 24.32 12.70
C GLY A 304 18.43 24.59 12.79
N ARG A 305 19.24 24.10 11.84
CA ARG A 305 20.69 24.40 11.81
C ARG A 305 20.94 25.78 11.19
N LEU A 306 21.67 26.63 11.90
CA LEU A 306 22.16 27.90 11.35
C LEU A 306 23.21 27.64 10.27
N ILE A 307 23.01 28.26 9.11
CA ILE A 307 23.89 28.15 7.96
C ILE A 307 24.76 29.40 7.82
N ILE A 308 24.13 30.59 7.90
CA ILE A 308 24.76 31.92 7.86
C ILE A 308 23.96 32.87 8.76
#